data_AF-A0A1S1U8K0-F1
#
_entry.id   AF-A0A1S1U8K0-F1
#
_cell.length_a   1.000
_cell.length_b   1.000
_cell.length_c   1.000
_cell.angle_alpha   90.00
_cell.angle_beta   90.00
_cell.angle_gamma   90.00
#
_symmetry.space_group_name_H-M   'P 1'
#
loop_
_entity.id
_entity.type
_entity.pdbx_description
1 polymer ?
#
loop_
_entity_poly.entity_id
_entity_poly.type
_entity_poly.pdbx_seq_one_letter_code
_entity_poly.pdbx_strand_id
1 'polypeptide(L)'
;MISHNKEKGYAMIQPGAAREAVIAELGAPSHVELQGKLFERYASTPCQEPCVVRLWYENRLTLGMAAWSVTLDKHDRVLEKYHWISP
;
A
#
# COMPACT_ATOMS: atom_id res chain seq x y z
N MET A 1 12.34 12.83 -1.95
CA MET A 1 12.32 12.38 -3.36
C MET A 1 11.66 11.02 -3.38
N ILE A 2 10.49 10.88 -4.00
CA ILE A 2 9.91 9.56 -4.28
C ILE A 2 10.88 8.83 -5.23
N SER A 3 11.14 7.55 -4.99
CA SER A 3 11.90 6.76 -5.96
C SER A 3 11.05 6.61 -7.23
N HIS A 4 11.52 7.19 -8.34
CA HIS A 4 10.86 7.07 -9.65
C HIS A 4 10.60 5.60 -10.06
N ASN A 5 11.40 4.66 -9.57
CA ASN A 5 11.21 3.24 -9.82
C ASN A 5 9.98 2.69 -9.09
N LYS A 6 9.78 3.07 -7.82
CA LYS A 6 8.61 2.61 -7.06
C LYS A 6 7.31 3.23 -7.55
N GLU A 7 7.35 4.45 -8.07
CA GLU A 7 6.17 5.09 -8.69
C GLU A 7 5.71 4.31 -9.92
N LYS A 8 6.65 3.91 -10.79
CA LYS A 8 6.36 3.04 -11.93
C LYS A 8 5.85 1.67 -11.51
N GLY A 9 6.53 1.02 -10.55
CA GLY A 9 6.10 -0.28 -10.02
C GLY A 9 4.69 -0.21 -9.43
N TYR A 10 4.37 0.86 -8.70
CA TYR A 10 3.04 1.08 -8.13
C TYR A 10 1.97 1.22 -9.20
N ALA A 11 2.26 1.92 -10.29
CA ALA A 11 1.35 2.03 -11.43
C ALA A 11 1.07 0.67 -12.09
N MET A 12 2.06 -0.22 -12.14
CA MET A 12 1.96 -1.55 -12.79
C MET A 12 1.15 -2.58 -11.99
N ILE A 13 1.02 -2.44 -10.68
CA ILE A 13 0.25 -3.38 -9.86
C ILE A 13 -1.23 -3.37 -10.28
N GLN A 14 -1.78 -4.56 -10.56
CA GLN A 14 -3.17 -4.76 -10.97
C GLN A 14 -3.98 -5.46 -9.88
N PRO A 15 -5.30 -5.26 -9.81
CA PRO A 15 -6.19 -6.14 -9.05
C PRO A 15 -5.99 -7.61 -9.44
N GLY A 16 -6.03 -8.51 -8.46
CA GLY A 16 -5.76 -9.95 -8.64
C GLY A 16 -4.27 -10.34 -8.64
N ALA A 17 -3.34 -9.37 -8.68
CA ALA A 17 -1.91 -9.67 -8.53
C ALA A 17 -1.63 -10.29 -7.16
N ALA A 18 -0.65 -11.19 -7.09
CA ALA A 18 -0.23 -11.80 -5.83
C ALA A 18 0.60 -10.82 -4.99
N ARG A 19 0.61 -10.98 -3.66
CA ARG A 19 1.47 -10.21 -2.75
C ARG A 19 2.94 -10.21 -3.19
N GLU A 20 3.45 -11.34 -3.65
CA GLU A 20 4.85 -11.47 -4.06
C GLU A 20 5.18 -10.57 -5.24
N ALA A 21 4.24 -10.40 -6.19
CA ALA A 21 4.41 -9.47 -7.31
C ALA A 21 4.44 -8.02 -6.82
N VAL A 22 3.60 -7.68 -5.84
CA VAL A 22 3.63 -6.34 -5.21
C VAL A 22 4.98 -6.08 -4.54
N ILE A 23 5.50 -7.04 -3.79
CA ILE A 23 6.80 -6.93 -3.11
C ILE A 23 7.94 -6.86 -4.13
N ALA A 24 7.86 -7.59 -5.24
CA ALA A 24 8.85 -7.52 -6.31
C ALA A 24 8.94 -6.12 -6.94
N GLU A 25 7.79 -5.46 -7.13
CA GLU A 25 7.72 -4.12 -7.73
C GLU A 25 8.05 -2.98 -6.75
N LEU A 26 7.67 -3.10 -5.46
CA LEU A 26 7.76 -2.00 -4.49
C LEU A 26 8.83 -2.20 -3.40
N GLY A 27 9.36 -3.41 -3.29
CA GLY A 27 10.18 -3.86 -2.17
C GLY A 27 9.35 -4.23 -0.95
N ALA A 28 10.00 -4.32 0.21
CA ALA A 28 9.31 -4.59 1.47
C ALA A 28 8.40 -3.41 1.88
N PRO A 29 7.18 -3.68 2.39
CA PRO A 29 6.31 -2.65 2.93
C PRO A 29 6.93 -2.03 4.20
N SER A 30 6.67 -0.75 4.40
CA SER A 30 7.04 -0.02 5.62
C SER A 30 6.16 -0.42 6.81
N HIS A 31 4.90 -0.77 6.54
CA HIS A 31 3.96 -1.26 7.55
C HIS A 31 2.97 -2.26 6.95
N VAL A 32 2.55 -3.23 7.75
CA VAL A 32 1.52 -4.21 7.41
C VAL A 32 0.35 -4.01 8.36
N GLU A 33 -0.74 -3.46 7.84
CA GLU A 33 -1.99 -3.24 8.56
C GLU A 33 -2.84 -4.51 8.47
N LEU A 34 -3.18 -5.12 9.60
CA LEU A 34 -4.07 -6.29 9.64
C LEU A 34 -5.54 -5.86 9.68
N GLN A 35 -6.44 -6.73 9.24
CA GLN A 35 -7.88 -6.49 9.30
C GLN A 35 -8.34 -6.02 10.70
N GLY A 36 -9.11 -4.93 10.73
CA GLY A 36 -9.63 -4.34 11.96
C GLY A 36 -8.59 -3.62 12.83
N LYS A 37 -7.33 -3.54 12.41
CA LYS A 37 -6.26 -2.83 13.13
C LYS A 37 -5.84 -1.59 12.36
N LEU A 38 -6.46 -0.45 12.68
CA LEU A 38 -6.21 0.81 11.98
C LEU A 38 -4.74 1.25 12.08
N PHE A 39 -4.15 1.61 10.94
CA PHE A 39 -2.91 2.38 10.90
C PHE A 39 -3.22 3.88 10.74
N GLU A 40 -3.32 4.58 11.87
CA GLU A 40 -3.80 5.96 11.97
C GLU A 40 -2.95 7.00 11.22
N ARG A 41 -1.74 6.65 10.80
CA ARG A 41 -0.82 7.59 10.13
C ARG A 41 -1.33 8.04 8.77
N TYR A 42 -2.03 7.16 8.04
CA TYR A 42 -2.42 7.40 6.64
C TYR A 42 -3.88 7.04 6.32
N ALA A 43 -4.60 6.48 7.29
CA ALA A 43 -6.01 6.09 7.13
C ALA A 43 -6.84 6.60 8.31
N SER A 44 -8.11 6.88 8.03
CA SER A 44 -9.14 7.19 9.04
C SER A 44 -10.04 6.00 9.36
N THR A 45 -10.00 4.95 8.54
CA THR A 45 -10.75 3.71 8.71
C THR A 45 -9.85 2.50 8.54
N PRO A 46 -10.00 1.45 9.38
CA PRO A 46 -9.19 0.25 9.25
C PRO A 46 -9.48 -0.47 7.94
N CYS A 47 -8.52 -1.28 7.49
CA CYS A 47 -8.78 -2.38 6.56
C CYS A 47 -9.93 -3.26 7.10
N GLN A 48 -11.02 -3.37 6.34
CA GLN A 48 -12.21 -4.17 6.65
C GLN A 48 -12.56 -5.08 5.48
N GLU A 49 -13.31 -6.16 5.75
CA GLU A 49 -13.66 -7.15 4.72
C GLU A 49 -14.23 -6.47 3.45
N PRO A 50 -13.76 -6.82 2.23
CA PRO A 50 -12.95 -8.00 1.87
C PRO A 50 -11.44 -7.90 2.14
N CYS A 51 -10.95 -6.77 2.64
CA CYS A 51 -9.54 -6.60 3.02
C CYS A 51 -9.19 -7.47 4.23
N VAL A 52 -8.11 -8.24 4.13
CA VAL A 52 -7.49 -8.95 5.26
C VAL A 52 -6.17 -8.31 5.70
N VAL A 53 -5.47 -7.70 4.74
CA VAL A 53 -4.19 -7.03 4.95
C VAL A 53 -4.11 -5.80 4.05
N ARG A 54 -3.58 -4.69 4.56
CA ARG A 54 -3.16 -3.55 3.76
C ARG A 54 -1.67 -3.30 3.95
N LEU A 55 -0.93 -3.30 2.84
CA LEU A 55 0.51 -3.02 2.81
C LEU A 55 0.70 -1.52 2.61
N TRP A 56 1.53 -0.88 3.45
CA TRP A 56 1.86 0.53 3.35
C TRP A 56 3.31 0.73 2.93
N TYR A 57 3.53 1.66 2.01
CA TYR A 57 4.84 2.03 1.47
C TYR A 57 5.05 3.53 1.67
N GLU A 58 5.86 3.89 2.65
CA GLU A 58 6.17 5.28 2.93
C GLU A 58 7.18 5.81 1.89
N ASN A 59 6.87 6.98 1.33
CA ASN A 59 7.76 7.71 0.46
C ASN A 59 8.01 9.11 1.00
N ARG A 60 9.27 9.42 1.30
CA ARG A 60 9.67 10.76 1.73
C ARG A 60 9.67 11.71 0.54
N LEU A 61 8.85 12.74 0.60
CA LEU A 61 8.88 13.85 -0.35
C LEU A 61 9.93 14.87 0.08
N THR A 62 10.30 15.76 -0.84
CA THR A 62 11.16 16.92 -0.53
C THR A 62 10.44 17.89 0.40
N LEU A 63 9.10 17.96 0.28
CA LEU A 63 8.19 18.67 1.18
C LEU A 63 7.08 17.70 1.57
N GLY A 64 7.00 17.32 2.84
CA GLY A 64 5.96 16.42 3.36
C GLY A 64 6.25 14.92 3.20
N MET A 65 5.18 14.13 3.26
CA MET A 65 5.23 12.68 3.10
C MET A 65 4.10 12.20 2.18
N ALA A 66 4.38 11.14 1.44
CA ALA A 66 3.37 10.37 0.73
C ALA A 66 3.43 8.92 1.21
N ALA A 67 2.31 8.22 1.09
CA ALA A 67 2.26 6.78 1.32
C ALA A 67 1.38 6.14 0.24
N TRP A 68 1.88 5.06 -0.35
CA TRP A 68 1.04 4.17 -1.14
C TRP A 68 0.54 3.03 -0.27
N SER A 69 -0.66 2.56 -0.56
CA SER A 69 -1.13 1.31 0.00
C SER A 69 -1.69 0.37 -1.05
N VAL A 70 -1.57 -0.91 -0.75
CA VAL A 70 -2.12 -2.01 -1.53
C VAL A 70 -2.89 -2.91 -0.58
N THR A 71 -4.20 -3.02 -0.82
CA THR A 71 -5.12 -3.83 -0.03
C THR A 71 -5.17 -5.24 -0.63
N LEU A 72 -5.09 -6.27 0.22
CA LEU A 72 -5.09 -7.69 -0.16
C LEU A 72 -6.33 -8.41 0.39
N ASP A 73 -6.86 -9.34 -0.38
CA ASP A 73 -7.96 -10.23 0.01
C ASP A 73 -7.45 -11.48 0.76
N LYS A 74 -8.40 -12.32 1.18
CA LYS A 74 -8.11 -13.59 1.88
C LYS A 74 -7.29 -14.60 1.08
N HIS A 75 -7.15 -14.43 -0.24
CA HIS A 75 -6.33 -15.27 -1.11
C HIS A 75 -4.96 -14.63 -1.38
N ASP A 76 -4.63 -13.59 -0.63
CA ASP A 76 -3.40 -12.79 -0.74
C ASP A 76 -3.25 -12.12 -2.11
N ARG A 77 -4.39 -11.70 -2.69
CA ARG A 77 -4.48 -11.01 -3.97
C ARG A 77 -4.89 -9.56 -3.82
N VAL A 78 -4.36 -8.70 -4.68
CA VAL A 78 -4.68 -7.27 -4.70
C VAL A 78 -6.16 -7.03 -4.95
N LEU A 79 -6.80 -6.28 -4.07
CA LEU A 79 -8.15 -5.74 -4.23
C LEU A 79 -8.10 -4.37 -4.87
N GLU A 80 -7.36 -3.46 -4.24
CA GLU A 80 -7.31 -2.05 -4.58
C GLU A 80 -5.97 -1.43 -4.18
N LYS A 81 -5.74 -0.22 -4.67
CA LYS A 81 -4.57 0.60 -4.34
C LYS A 81 -5.04 1.99 -3.92
N TYR A 82 -4.33 2.62 -2.98
CA TYR A 82 -4.62 3.98 -2.55
C TYR A 82 -3.34 4.81 -2.38
N HIS A 83 -3.40 6.08 -2.76
CA HIS A 83 -2.28 7.02 -2.62
C HIS A 83 -2.68 8.13 -1.66
N TRP A 84 -2.03 8.15 -0.51
CA TRP A 84 -2.13 9.22 0.47
C TRP A 84 -0.99 10.23 0.25
N ILE A 85 -1.33 11.51 0.25
CA ILE A 85 -0.38 12.62 0.23
C ILE A 85 -0.72 13.49 1.43
N SER A 86 0.30 13.98 2.13
CA SER A 86 0.08 14.90 3.26
C SER A 86 -0.77 16.10 2.82
N PRO A 87 -1.83 16.45 3.58
CA PRO A 87 -2.64 17.65 3.32
C PRO A 87 -1.82 18.94 3.25
#